data_AF-K5V1X5-F1
#
_entry.id   AF-K5V1X5-F1
#
_cell.length_a   1.000
_cell.length_b   1.000
_cell.length_c   1.000
_cell.angle_alpha   90.00
_cell.angle_beta   90.00
_cell.angle_gamma   90.00
#
_symmetry.space_group_name_H-M   'P 1'
#
loop_
_entity.id
_entity.type
_entity.pdbx_description
1 polymer ?
#
loop_
_entity_poly.entity_id
_entity_poly.type
_entity_poly.pdbx_seq_one_letter_code
_entity_poly.pdbx_strand_id
1 'polypeptide(L)'
;MSHNTGLHTIQLGVPTYRDAAYISLWLKTILGQIASPLQEVRFAIYPVLMGDAPDANDMLRAFAWKDIASILQNSQFAKLKRVVFVSARSKDYLNVPGAFVALQPLLRKIMVPEFVPLAKQGVEIAFEGA
;
A
#
# COMPACT_ATOMS: atom_id res chain seq x y z
N MET A 1 -4.06 -33.76 -11.04
CA MET A 1 -3.09 -32.69 -10.67
C MET A 1 -3.90 -31.47 -10.27
N SER A 2 -3.87 -31.09 -8.99
CA SER A 2 -4.67 -29.96 -8.46
C SER A 2 -4.08 -28.65 -8.97
N HIS A 3 -4.84 -27.86 -9.72
CA HIS A 3 -4.43 -26.52 -10.10
C HIS A 3 -4.22 -25.68 -8.84
N ASN A 4 -3.00 -25.17 -8.66
CA ASN A 4 -2.63 -24.17 -7.65
C ASN A 4 -3.48 -22.90 -7.82
N THR A 5 -4.66 -22.87 -7.21
CA THR A 5 -5.48 -21.66 -7.03
C THR A 5 -5.06 -20.90 -5.77
N GLY A 6 -3.74 -20.75 -5.58
CA GLY A 6 -3.21 -19.92 -4.51
C GLY A 6 -3.39 -18.44 -4.86
N LEU A 7 -3.98 -17.65 -3.96
CA LEU A 7 -3.94 -16.20 -4.07
C LEU A 7 -2.48 -15.73 -3.93
N HIS A 8 -1.82 -15.47 -5.05
CA HIS A 8 -0.41 -15.05 -5.06
C HIS A 8 -0.26 -13.54 -4.77
N THR A 9 -1.24 -12.74 -5.19
CA THR A 9 -1.21 -11.29 -5.09
C THR A 9 -2.56 -10.76 -4.64
N ILE A 10 -2.56 -9.77 -3.75
CA ILE A 10 -3.74 -8.98 -3.40
C ILE A 10 -3.47 -7.51 -3.69
N GLN A 11 -4.48 -6.79 -4.18
CA GLN A 11 -4.42 -5.34 -4.33
C GLN A 11 -5.51 -4.68 -3.49
N LEU A 12 -5.09 -3.80 -2.58
CA LEU A 12 -5.95 -3.10 -1.63
C LEU A 12 -5.97 -1.61 -1.96
N GLY A 13 -7.15 -1.06 -2.23
CA GLY A 13 -7.33 0.38 -2.46
C GLY A 13 -7.20 1.17 -1.16
N VAL A 14 -6.45 2.27 -1.19
CA VAL A 14 -6.25 3.16 -0.05
C VAL A 14 -6.78 4.56 -0.43
N PRO A 15 -8.07 4.83 -0.17
CA PRO A 15 -8.67 6.13 -0.46
C PRO A 15 -8.13 7.20 0.50
N THR A 16 -7.32 8.12 -0.02
CA THR A 16 -6.67 9.22 0.71
C THR A 16 -7.64 10.29 1.20
N TYR A 17 -8.81 10.41 0.56
CA TYR A 17 -9.88 11.37 0.90
C TYR A 17 -10.85 10.85 1.99
N ARG A 18 -10.57 9.68 2.58
CA ARG A 18 -11.37 9.08 3.65
C ARG A 18 -10.62 9.13 4.97
N ASP A 19 -11.37 8.95 6.06
CA ASP A 19 -10.79 8.87 7.41
C ASP A 19 -9.70 7.78 7.50
N ALA A 20 -8.48 8.20 7.83
CA ALA A 20 -7.31 7.33 7.81
C ALA A 20 -7.40 6.23 8.88
N ALA A 21 -8.04 6.49 10.02
CA ALA A 21 -8.21 5.49 11.08
C ALA A 21 -9.15 4.37 10.63
N TYR A 22 -10.28 4.72 10.01
CA TYR A 22 -11.22 3.76 9.43
C TYR A 22 -10.58 2.92 8.33
N ILE A 23 -9.88 3.55 7.38
CA ILE A 23 -9.21 2.82 6.29
C ILE A 23 -8.09 1.92 6.84
N SER A 24 -7.33 2.40 7.84
CA SER A 24 -6.32 1.58 8.50
C SER A 24 -6.94 0.36 9.18
N LEU A 25 -8.06 0.53 9.89
CA LEU A 25 -8.79 -0.58 10.50
C LEU A 25 -9.25 -1.57 9.43
N TRP A 26 -9.84 -1.08 8.34
CA TRP A 26 -10.29 -1.92 7.22
C TRP A 26 -9.14 -2.71 6.58
N LEU A 27 -7.99 -2.08 6.32
CA LEU A 27 -6.80 -2.75 5.79
C LEU A 27 -6.32 -3.86 6.75
N LYS A 28 -6.23 -3.56 8.05
CA LYS A 28 -5.85 -4.53 9.08
C LYS A 28 -6.82 -5.71 9.12
N THR A 29 -8.12 -5.44 9.08
CA THR A 29 -9.16 -6.47 9.07
C THR A 29 -9.03 -7.38 7.85
N ILE A 30 -8.89 -6.82 6.65
CA ILE A 30 -8.72 -7.65 5.44
C ILE A 30 -7.46 -8.49 5.52
N LEU A 31 -6.31 -7.89 5.84
CA LEU A 31 -5.04 -8.61 5.94
C LEU A 31 -5.12 -9.72 7.00
N GLY A 32 -5.79 -9.47 8.13
CA GLY A 32 -6.01 -10.46 9.18
C GLY A 32 -6.88 -11.65 8.76
N GLN A 33 -7.71 -11.53 7.71
CA GLN A 33 -8.55 -12.61 7.19
C GLN A 33 -7.88 -13.42 6.07
N ILE A 34 -6.68 -13.03 5.61
CA ILE A 34 -5.98 -13.77 4.55
C ILE A 34 -5.40 -15.05 5.12
N ALA A 35 -6.05 -16.18 4.81
CA ALA A 35 -5.60 -17.52 5.21
C ALA A 35 -4.69 -18.22 4.16
N SER A 36 -4.58 -17.66 2.95
CA SER A 36 -3.82 -18.24 1.85
C SER A 36 -2.38 -17.73 1.80
N PRO A 37 -1.41 -18.56 1.37
CA PRO A 37 -0.01 -18.14 1.22
C PRO A 37 0.13 -17.05 0.16
N LEU A 38 0.27 -15.81 0.63
CA LEU A 38 0.39 -14.61 -0.19
C LEU A 38 1.86 -14.30 -0.51
N GLN A 39 2.16 -13.90 -1.74
CA GLN A 39 3.50 -13.53 -2.19
C GLN A 39 3.66 -12.03 -2.42
N GLU A 40 2.59 -11.33 -2.78
CA GLU A 40 2.61 -9.89 -3.03
C GLU A 40 1.39 -9.19 -2.43
N VAL A 41 1.64 -8.06 -1.75
CA VAL A 41 0.60 -7.11 -1.31
C VAL A 41 0.81 -5.81 -2.07
N ARG A 42 -0.21 -5.36 -2.79
CA ARG A 42 -0.20 -4.08 -3.49
C ARG A 42 -1.14 -3.11 -2.79
N PHE A 43 -0.63 -1.96 -2.35
CA PHE A 43 -1.43 -0.86 -1.81
C PHE A 43 -1.66 0.16 -2.92
N ALA A 44 -2.88 0.23 -3.43
CA ALA A 44 -3.29 1.17 -4.47
C ALA A 44 -3.74 2.49 -3.83
N ILE A 45 -2.79 3.41 -3.70
CA ILE A 45 -2.96 4.73 -3.09
C ILE A 45 -3.73 5.63 -4.04
N TYR A 46 -4.88 6.13 -3.58
CA TYR A 46 -5.68 7.09 -4.33
C TYR A 46 -4.95 8.44 -4.42
N PRO A 47 -5.21 9.20 -5.48
CA PRO A 47 -4.48 10.42 -5.75
C PRO A 47 -4.81 11.47 -4.71
N VAL A 48 -3.91 12.43 -4.53
CA VAL A 48 -4.18 13.66 -3.78
C VAL A 48 -4.23 14.80 -4.79
N LEU A 49 -5.26 15.65 -4.69
CA LEU A 49 -5.41 16.79 -5.58
C LEU A 49 -4.33 17.82 -5.29
N MET A 50 -3.90 18.60 -6.30
CA MET A 50 -2.91 19.66 -6.09
C MET A 50 -3.38 20.73 -5.10
N GLY A 51 -4.70 20.94 -4.96
CA GLY A 51 -5.25 21.83 -3.93
C GLY A 51 -4.91 21.40 -2.50
N ASP A 52 -4.71 20.09 -2.29
CA ASP A 52 -4.38 19.49 -1.00
C ASP A 52 -2.87 19.17 -0.88
N ALA A 53 -2.04 19.67 -1.81
CA ALA A 53 -0.59 19.41 -1.82
C ALA A 53 0.13 19.75 -0.50
N PRO A 54 -0.20 20.85 0.21
CA PRO A 54 0.41 21.15 1.52
C PRO A 54 0.18 20.05 2.56
N ASP A 55 -1.00 19.42 2.53
CA ASP A 55 -1.44 18.43 3.53
C ASP A 55 -1.16 16.99 3.09
N ALA A 56 -0.74 16.75 1.84
CA ALA A 56 -0.56 15.43 1.26
C ALA A 56 0.36 14.50 2.10
N ASN A 57 1.43 15.05 2.67
CA ASN A 57 2.32 14.28 3.55
C ASN A 57 1.60 13.84 4.84
N ASP A 58 0.82 14.71 5.43
CA ASP A 58 0.15 14.45 6.71
C ASP A 58 -1.04 13.51 6.50
N MET A 59 -1.79 13.67 5.41
CA MET A 59 -2.81 12.72 4.96
C MET A 59 -2.24 11.31 4.81
N LEU A 60 -1.08 11.17 4.15
CA LEU A 60 -0.44 9.86 3.96
C LEU A 60 0.16 9.31 5.26
N ARG A 61 0.64 10.16 6.18
CA ARG A 61 1.17 9.73 7.49
C ARG A 61 0.08 9.36 8.49
N ALA A 62 -1.15 9.83 8.29
CA ALA A 62 -2.26 9.56 9.20
C ALA A 62 -2.69 8.08 9.22
N PHE A 63 -2.33 7.29 8.20
CA PHE A 63 -2.59 5.85 8.20
C PHE A 63 -1.63 5.10 9.13
N ALA A 64 -2.11 4.03 9.75
CA ALA A 64 -1.35 3.22 10.70
C ALA A 64 -0.38 2.24 9.99
N TRP A 65 0.53 2.76 9.16
CA TRP A 65 1.44 1.96 8.34
C TRP A 65 2.34 1.03 9.15
N LYS A 66 2.80 1.46 10.33
CA LYS A 66 3.56 0.61 11.26
C LYS A 66 2.81 -0.66 11.61
N ASP A 67 1.55 -0.50 12.00
CA ASP A 67 0.72 -1.63 12.41
C ASP A 67 0.41 -2.55 11.23
N ILE A 68 0.19 -1.99 10.04
CA ILE A 68 0.02 -2.75 8.80
C ILE A 68 1.29 -3.57 8.50
N ALA A 69 2.47 -2.95 8.60
CA ALA A 69 3.74 -3.62 8.42
C ALA A 69 3.98 -4.71 9.49
N SER A 70 3.56 -4.50 10.74
CA SER A 70 3.58 -5.52 11.79
C SER A 70 2.70 -6.72 11.48
N ILE A 71 1.48 -6.51 10.96
CA ILE A 71 0.61 -7.62 10.53
C ILE A 71 1.27 -8.46 9.44
N LEU A 72 1.91 -7.81 8.46
CA LEU A 72 2.59 -8.50 7.36
C LEU A 72 3.84 -9.29 7.79
N GLN A 73 4.33 -9.11 9.02
CA GLN A 73 5.41 -9.92 9.58
C GLN A 73 4.92 -11.22 10.24
N ASN A 74 3.61 -11.38 10.41
CA ASN A 74 3.04 -12.57 11.03
C ASN A 74 3.30 -13.82 10.17
N SER A 75 3.34 -14.98 10.81
CA SER A 75 3.67 -16.27 10.18
C SER A 75 2.81 -16.63 8.96
N GLN A 76 1.56 -16.15 8.90
CA GLN A 76 0.68 -16.34 7.74
C GLN A 76 1.23 -15.70 6.44
N PHE A 77 2.07 -14.68 6.57
CA PHE A 77 2.74 -13.98 5.48
C PHE A 77 4.20 -14.42 5.29
N ALA A 78 4.62 -15.56 5.84
CA ALA A 78 6.00 -16.05 5.70
C ALA A 78 6.46 -16.27 4.23
N LYS A 79 5.53 -16.34 3.28
CA LYS A 79 5.83 -16.44 1.83
C LYS A 79 5.77 -15.10 1.10
N LEU A 80 5.53 -14.00 1.81
CA LEU A 80 5.51 -12.65 1.24
C LEU A 80 6.90 -12.33 0.71
N LYS A 81 6.97 -11.95 -0.56
CA LYS A 81 8.20 -11.55 -1.24
C LYS A 81 8.22 -10.07 -1.57
N ARG A 82 7.05 -9.45 -1.71
CA ARG A 82 6.95 -8.10 -2.25
C ARG A 82 5.79 -7.31 -1.65
N VAL A 83 6.04 -6.06 -1.31
CA VAL A 83 5.02 -5.06 -0.98
C VAL A 83 5.17 -3.91 -1.97
N VAL A 84 4.10 -3.61 -2.69
CA VAL A 84 4.11 -2.61 -3.77
C VAL A 84 3.17 -1.47 -3.41
N PHE A 85 3.65 -0.24 -3.47
CA PHE A 85 2.81 0.96 -3.40
C PHE A 85 2.54 1.45 -4.81
N VAL A 86 1.27 1.47 -5.21
CA VAL A 86 0.85 1.88 -6.55
C VAL A 86 -0.03 3.11 -6.54
N SER A 87 0.16 4.01 -7.49
CA SER A 87 -0.82 5.08 -7.75
C SER A 87 -2.09 4.46 -8.36
N ALA A 88 -3.16 4.34 -7.57
CA ALA A 88 -4.46 3.87 -8.06
C ALA A 88 -4.95 4.77 -9.21
N ARG A 89 -5.73 4.27 -10.17
CA ARG A 89 -6.30 5.09 -11.28
C ARG A 89 -5.28 5.88 -12.11
N SER A 90 -4.06 5.36 -12.28
CA SER A 90 -3.00 5.99 -13.08
C SER A 90 -3.41 6.41 -14.50
N LYS A 91 -4.33 5.66 -15.12
CA LYS A 91 -4.87 5.96 -16.46
C LYS A 91 -5.76 7.20 -16.49
N ASP A 92 -6.46 7.52 -15.41
CA ASP A 92 -7.29 8.72 -15.32
C ASP A 92 -6.40 9.97 -15.19
N TYR A 93 -5.20 9.85 -14.61
CA TYR A 93 -4.24 10.95 -14.44
C TYR A 93 -3.57 11.39 -15.73
N LEU A 94 -3.36 10.45 -16.66
CA LEU A 94 -2.78 10.77 -17.96
C LEU A 94 -3.63 11.79 -18.74
N ASN A 95 -4.92 11.89 -18.41
CA ASN A 95 -5.85 12.79 -19.07
C ASN A 95 -5.94 14.20 -18.44
N VAL A 96 -5.35 14.42 -17.26
CA VAL A 96 -5.38 15.73 -16.57
C VAL A 96 -4.01 16.09 -15.98
N PRO A 97 -3.08 16.63 -16.80
CA PRO A 97 -1.75 17.01 -16.35
C PRO A 97 -1.80 18.02 -15.20
N GLY A 98 -1.04 17.76 -14.13
CA GLY A 98 -0.86 18.70 -13.03
C GLY A 98 -2.05 18.83 -12.06
N ALA A 99 -3.12 18.03 -12.19
CA ALA A 99 -4.23 18.07 -11.23
C ALA A 99 -3.92 17.35 -9.90
N PHE A 100 -2.87 16.53 -9.86
CA PHE A 100 -2.56 15.65 -8.74
C PHE A 100 -1.12 15.77 -8.29
N VAL A 101 -0.90 15.55 -7.00
CA VAL A 101 0.42 15.51 -6.37
C VAL A 101 1.19 14.30 -6.87
N ALA A 102 2.50 14.48 -7.14
CA ALA A 102 3.40 13.37 -7.40
C ALA A 102 3.60 12.54 -6.12
N LEU A 103 2.85 11.45 -5.98
CA LEU A 103 2.84 10.65 -4.75
C LEU A 103 4.09 9.78 -4.57
N GLN A 104 4.76 9.37 -5.65
CA GLN A 104 5.88 8.40 -5.57
C GLN A 104 7.02 8.85 -4.64
N PRO A 105 7.55 10.09 -4.71
CA PRO A 105 8.57 10.56 -3.79
C PRO A 105 8.09 10.59 -2.33
N LEU A 106 6.84 11.01 -2.10
CA LEU A 106 6.24 11.06 -0.76
C LEU A 106 6.05 9.67 -0.17
N LEU A 107 5.51 8.74 -0.96
CA LEU A 107 5.33 7.34 -0.56
C LEU A 107 6.68 6.69 -0.23
N ARG A 108 7.72 6.92 -1.03
CA ARG A 108 9.07 6.41 -0.69
C ARG A 108 9.57 6.94 0.64
N LYS A 109 9.42 8.25 0.87
CA LYS A 109 9.85 8.91 2.12
C LYS A 109 9.09 8.39 3.34
N ILE A 110 7.80 8.10 3.20
CA ILE A 110 6.93 7.67 4.31
C ILE A 110 7.03 6.16 4.53
N MET A 111 6.91 5.34 3.49
CA MET A 111 6.76 3.89 3.63
C MET A 111 8.08 3.17 3.91
N VAL A 112 9.21 3.64 3.38
CA VAL A 112 10.50 2.95 3.61
C VAL A 112 10.80 2.80 5.11
N PRO A 113 10.73 3.86 5.94
CA PRO A 113 10.90 3.72 7.39
C PRO A 113 9.94 2.72 8.05
N GLU A 114 8.67 2.72 7.65
CA GLU A 114 7.63 1.92 8.30
C GLU A 114 7.73 0.43 7.95
N PHE A 115 8.24 0.12 6.76
CA PHE A 115 8.36 -1.24 6.24
C PHE A 115 9.79 -1.82 6.33
N VAL A 116 10.74 -1.11 6.97
CA VAL A 116 12.11 -1.61 7.23
C VAL A 116 12.13 -3.02 7.85
N PRO A 117 11.29 -3.37 8.84
CA PRO A 117 11.30 -4.72 9.41
C PRO A 117 11.05 -5.82 8.38
N LEU A 118 10.15 -5.59 7.42
CA LEU A 118 9.86 -6.53 6.33
C LEU A 118 11.02 -6.61 5.34
N ALA A 119 11.63 -5.47 5.01
CA ALA A 119 12.82 -5.44 4.15
C ALA A 119 13.97 -6.27 4.73
N LYS A 120 14.17 -6.22 6.06
CA LYS A 120 15.15 -7.07 6.77
C LYS A 120 14.84 -8.57 6.71
N GLN A 121 13.59 -8.95 6.47
CA GLN A 121 13.15 -10.33 6.26
C GLN A 121 13.25 -10.77 4.78
N GLY A 122 13.79 -9.91 3.90
CA GLY A 122 13.95 -10.21 2.48
C GLY A 122 12.74 -9.85 1.61
N VAL A 123 11.78 -9.09 2.15
CA VAL A 123 10.63 -8.58 1.38
C VAL A 123 11.04 -7.34 0.59
N GLU A 124 10.84 -7.34 -0.72
CA GLU A 124 11.07 -6.18 -1.57
C GLU A 124 9.98 -5.11 -1.35
N ILE A 125 10.38 -3.87 -1.12
CA ILE A 125 9.46 -2.72 -1.03
C ILE A 125 9.55 -1.91 -2.33
N ALA A 126 8.51 -1.99 -3.16
CA ALA A 126 8.46 -1.39 -4.49
C ALA A 126 7.45 -0.23 -4.57
N PHE A 127 7.68 0.67 -5.52
CA PHE A 127 6.93 1.90 -5.71
C PHE A 127 6.67 2.06 -7.21
N GLU A 128 5.43 1.81 -7.65
CA GLU A 128 5.05 1.74 -9.07
C GLU A 128 3.95 2.75 -9.40
N GLY A 129 4.03 3.43 -10.54
CA GLY A 129 2.96 4.30 -11.04
C GLY A 129 3.41 5.73 -11.31
N ALA A 130 3.43 6.05 -12.61
CA ALA A 130 3.86 7.28 -13.27
C ALA A 130 5.32 7.68 -12.99
#